data_AF-A0A842YCP8-F1
#
_entry.id   AF-A0A842YCP8-F1
#
_cell.length_a   1.000
_cell.length_b   1.000
_cell.length_c   1.000
_cell.angle_alpha   90.00
_cell.angle_beta   90.00
_cell.angle_gamma   90.00
#
_symmetry.space_group_name_H-M   'P 1'
#
loop_
_entity.id
_entity.type
_entity.pdbx_description
1 polymer ?
#
loop_
_entity_poly.entity_id
_entity_poly.type
_entity_poly.pdbx_seq_one_letter_code
_entity_poly.pdbx_strand_id
1 'polypeptide(L)'
;MKVSLECAHCLLERAINQVRIATDDPELQMKVITAMMKFLGENYAGNSVPSHIGTDRDLLVQRMTGKDPYKDLKYESNVMALNILPELLQLVDEAKDSRSKFRTATLIAAAANAIEFDVTGQDFSLDELRDILDNVEADLAIDQVDELQKLCENAKEVLFLHDNAGEVVLDMILIREIKRLGPKVIAVVKGGPVLNDATMVDADEVSLAEYADEVIDTGAPAIGVN
;
A
#
# COMPACT_ATOMS: atom_id res chain seq x y z
N MET A 1 -3.39 12.59 -13.69
CA MET A 1 -4.68 12.07 -14.20
C MET A 1 -5.79 13.02 -13.76
N LYS A 2 -6.88 13.17 -14.53
CA LYS A 2 -8.06 13.94 -14.13
C LYS A 2 -9.23 12.99 -13.86
N VAL A 3 -10.19 13.42 -13.05
CA VAL A 3 -11.42 12.64 -12.80
C VAL A 3 -12.15 12.33 -14.11
N SER A 4 -12.69 11.10 -14.23
CA SER A 4 -13.52 10.66 -15.36
C SER A 4 -15.01 10.68 -14.99
N LEU A 5 -15.90 10.07 -15.77
CA LEU A 5 -17.31 9.95 -15.35
C LEU A 5 -17.45 8.94 -14.21
N GLU A 6 -16.69 7.84 -14.30
CA GLU A 6 -16.74 6.68 -13.41
C GLU A 6 -16.20 6.99 -12.02
N CYS A 7 -15.31 7.98 -11.89
CA CYS A 7 -14.77 8.36 -10.59
C CYS A 7 -15.86 8.86 -9.62
N ALA A 8 -16.97 9.43 -10.09
CA ALA A 8 -18.05 9.89 -9.22
C ALA A 8 -18.69 8.74 -8.44
N HIS A 9 -18.97 7.63 -9.13
CA HIS A 9 -19.50 6.41 -8.53
C HIS A 9 -18.50 5.81 -7.55
N CYS A 10 -17.25 5.60 -8.00
CA CYS A 10 -16.18 5.02 -7.18
C CYS A 10 -15.92 5.82 -5.90
N LEU A 11 -15.89 7.15 -5.96
CA LEU A 11 -15.69 7.99 -4.78
C LEU A 11 -16.82 7.84 -3.75
N LEU A 12 -18.07 7.79 -4.20
CA LEU A 12 -19.22 7.63 -3.31
C LEU A 12 -19.29 6.22 -2.71
N GLU A 13 -19.04 5.20 -3.52
CA GLU A 13 -18.98 3.81 -3.06
C GLU A 13 -17.91 3.60 -2.00
N ARG A 14 -16.69 4.15 -2.21
CA ARG A 14 -15.63 4.11 -1.21
C ARG A 14 -16.01 4.83 0.08
N ALA A 15 -16.71 5.96 -0.01
CA ALA A 15 -17.22 6.63 1.18
C ALA A 15 -18.22 5.78 1.97
N ILE A 16 -19.13 5.08 1.27
CA ILE A 16 -20.10 4.17 1.90
C ILE A 16 -19.39 3.03 2.63
N ASN A 17 -18.41 2.40 1.99
CA ASN A 17 -17.65 1.31 2.60
C ASN A 17 -16.87 1.79 3.82
N GLN A 18 -16.19 2.94 3.70
CA GLN A 18 -15.47 3.54 4.82
C GLN A 18 -16.40 3.88 5.99
N VAL A 19 -17.58 4.42 5.73
CA VAL A 19 -18.58 4.74 6.76
C VAL A 19 -19.07 3.49 7.49
N ARG A 20 -19.27 2.38 6.78
CA ARG A 20 -19.66 1.09 7.38
C ARG A 20 -18.59 0.55 8.31
N ILE A 21 -17.32 0.67 7.93
CA ILE A 21 -16.20 0.31 8.81
C ILE A 21 -16.17 1.26 10.02
N ALA A 22 -16.42 2.54 9.79
CA ALA A 22 -16.29 3.56 10.82
C ALA A 22 -17.39 3.50 11.89
N THR A 23 -18.61 3.06 11.61
CA THR A 23 -19.69 3.08 12.62
C THR A 23 -20.89 2.23 12.23
N ASP A 24 -21.54 1.62 13.23
CA ASP A 24 -22.82 0.93 13.09
C ASP A 24 -24.05 1.83 13.36
N ASP A 25 -23.85 3.09 13.79
CA ASP A 25 -24.94 4.04 14.06
C ASP A 25 -25.60 4.53 12.76
N PRO A 26 -26.85 4.13 12.45
CA PRO A 26 -27.50 4.49 11.19
C PRO A 26 -27.74 6.00 11.03
N GLU A 27 -27.94 6.74 12.13
CA GLU A 27 -28.12 8.19 12.05
C GLU A 27 -26.82 8.90 11.66
N LEU A 28 -25.70 8.46 12.26
CA LEU A 28 -24.39 8.98 11.91
C LEU A 28 -24.02 8.61 10.47
N GLN A 29 -24.24 7.35 10.06
CA GLN A 29 -24.01 6.92 8.67
C GLN A 29 -24.74 7.81 7.67
N MET A 30 -26.03 8.08 7.90
CA MET A 30 -26.83 8.93 7.03
C MET A 30 -26.33 10.37 7.00
N LYS A 31 -25.90 10.92 8.15
CA LYS A 31 -25.31 12.27 8.24
C LYS A 31 -24.02 12.36 7.41
N VAL A 32 -23.13 11.37 7.52
CA VAL A 32 -21.85 11.36 6.78
C VAL A 32 -22.09 11.27 5.27
N ILE A 33 -22.95 10.36 4.82
CA ILE A 33 -23.22 10.21 3.37
C ILE A 33 -23.93 11.45 2.80
N THR A 34 -24.82 12.08 3.57
CA THR A 34 -25.42 13.36 3.15
C THR A 34 -24.36 14.45 2.97
N ALA A 35 -23.42 14.57 3.93
CA ALA A 35 -22.30 15.50 3.81
C ALA A 35 -21.39 15.16 2.62
N MET A 36 -21.16 13.87 2.36
CA MET A 36 -20.35 13.39 1.24
C MET A 36 -20.95 13.76 -0.12
N MET A 37 -22.25 13.52 -0.30
CA MET A 37 -22.94 13.90 -1.54
C MET A 37 -22.85 15.41 -1.81
N LYS A 38 -23.00 16.23 -0.76
CA LYS A 38 -22.81 17.68 -0.87
C LYS A 38 -21.37 18.02 -1.25
N PHE A 39 -20.39 17.45 -0.56
CA PHE A 39 -18.97 17.66 -0.84
C PHE A 39 -18.63 17.33 -2.31
N LEU A 40 -19.05 16.17 -2.81
CA LEU A 40 -18.84 15.78 -4.20
C LEU A 40 -19.55 16.72 -5.17
N GLY A 41 -20.79 17.13 -4.88
CA GLY A 41 -21.53 18.08 -5.71
C GLY A 41 -20.86 19.46 -5.83
N GLU A 42 -20.10 19.87 -4.81
CA GLU A 42 -19.40 21.16 -4.79
C GLU A 42 -17.98 21.09 -5.36
N ASN A 43 -17.29 19.94 -5.23
CA ASN A 43 -15.85 19.84 -5.51
C ASN A 43 -15.51 18.96 -6.73
N TYR A 44 -16.47 18.21 -7.27
CA TYR A 44 -16.23 17.34 -8.42
C TYR A 44 -16.30 18.11 -9.75
N ALA A 45 -15.15 18.61 -10.20
CA ALA A 45 -15.02 19.34 -11.46
C ALA A 45 -14.06 18.64 -12.45
N GLY A 46 -14.19 18.92 -13.76
CA GLY A 46 -13.40 18.24 -14.80
C GLY A 46 -11.88 18.44 -14.74
N ASN A 47 -11.39 19.38 -13.93
CA ASN A 47 -9.96 19.58 -13.66
C ASN A 47 -9.48 18.95 -12.35
N SER A 48 -10.37 18.29 -11.61
CA SER A 48 -10.03 17.70 -10.32
C SER A 48 -9.13 16.49 -10.46
N VAL A 49 -8.28 16.29 -9.45
CA VAL A 49 -7.38 15.15 -9.36
C VAL A 49 -8.03 14.09 -8.45
N PRO A 50 -8.18 12.83 -8.90
CA PRO A 50 -8.83 11.78 -8.10
C PRO A 50 -8.22 11.58 -6.72
N SER A 51 -6.89 11.62 -6.58
CA SER A 51 -6.20 11.45 -5.29
C SER A 51 -6.51 12.59 -4.31
N HIS A 52 -6.64 13.83 -4.78
CA HIS A 52 -6.97 14.97 -3.93
C HIS A 52 -8.40 14.85 -3.39
N ILE A 53 -9.38 14.64 -4.27
CA ILE A 53 -10.77 14.45 -3.84
C ILE A 53 -10.91 13.20 -2.96
N GLY A 54 -10.19 12.13 -3.28
CA GLY A 54 -10.16 10.91 -2.47
C GLY A 54 -9.62 11.15 -1.06
N THR A 55 -8.58 11.99 -0.93
CA THR A 55 -8.02 12.40 0.36
C THR A 55 -9.05 13.19 1.16
N ASP A 56 -9.65 14.21 0.57
CA ASP A 56 -10.65 15.04 1.25
C ASP A 56 -11.90 14.25 1.67
N ARG A 57 -12.33 13.29 0.82
CA ARG A 57 -13.39 12.33 1.13
C ARG A 57 -13.04 11.53 2.37
N ASP A 58 -11.86 10.93 2.40
CA ASP A 58 -11.40 10.10 3.52
C ASP A 58 -11.37 10.91 4.82
N LEU A 59 -10.72 12.07 4.79
CA LEU A 59 -10.63 12.97 5.95
C LEU A 59 -11.99 13.50 6.40
N LEU A 60 -12.98 13.66 5.50
CA LEU A 60 -14.34 14.02 5.87
C LEU A 60 -15.00 12.95 6.72
N VAL A 61 -14.86 11.67 6.34
CA VAL A 61 -15.39 10.57 7.14
C VAL A 61 -14.71 10.54 8.50
N GLN A 62 -13.38 10.57 8.55
CA GLN A 62 -12.62 10.58 9.81
C GLN A 62 -13.04 11.71 10.76
N ARG A 63 -13.20 12.94 10.23
CA ARG A 63 -13.63 14.10 11.03
C ARG A 63 -15.03 13.94 11.62
N MET A 64 -15.95 13.34 10.87
CA MET A 64 -17.34 13.20 11.31
C MET A 64 -17.55 12.01 12.25
N THR A 65 -16.75 10.96 12.10
CA THR A 65 -16.83 9.75 12.95
C THR A 65 -15.88 9.80 14.15
N GLY A 66 -14.86 10.66 14.11
CA GLY A 66 -13.89 10.85 15.18
C GLY A 66 -12.85 9.73 15.31
N LYS A 67 -12.68 8.90 14.28
CA LYS A 67 -11.73 7.78 14.26
C LYS A 67 -11.07 7.60 12.90
N ASP A 68 -9.92 6.95 12.88
CA ASP A 68 -9.38 6.28 11.68
C ASP A 68 -10.13 4.95 11.49
N PRO A 69 -10.94 4.79 10.43
CA PRO A 69 -11.71 3.57 10.21
C PRO A 69 -10.84 2.35 9.91
N TYR A 70 -9.67 2.54 9.29
CA TYR A 70 -8.86 1.43 8.78
C TYR A 70 -7.83 0.92 9.77
N LYS A 71 -7.67 1.57 10.93
CA LYS A 71 -6.65 1.23 11.92
C LYS A 71 -6.53 -0.27 12.20
N ASP A 72 -7.64 -0.92 12.55
CA ASP A 72 -7.63 -2.34 12.94
C ASP A 72 -7.36 -3.24 11.71
N LEU A 73 -7.92 -2.90 10.55
CA LEU A 73 -7.66 -3.61 9.29
C LEU A 73 -6.19 -3.54 8.89
N LYS A 74 -5.55 -2.37 9.04
CA LYS A 74 -4.11 -2.21 8.76
C LYS A 74 -3.26 -3.08 9.67
N TYR A 75 -3.56 -3.12 10.96
CA TYR A 75 -2.88 -3.98 11.91
C TYR A 75 -3.04 -5.46 11.55
N GLU A 76 -4.26 -5.90 11.22
CA GLU A 76 -4.53 -7.26 10.76
C GLU A 76 -3.73 -7.60 9.49
N SER A 77 -3.71 -6.71 8.50
CA SER A 77 -2.90 -6.87 7.28
C SER A 77 -1.40 -6.96 7.58
N ASN A 78 -0.86 -6.13 8.47
CA ASN A 78 0.54 -6.19 8.89
C ASN A 78 0.87 -7.54 9.53
N VAL A 79 0.02 -8.02 10.45
CA VAL A 79 0.21 -9.33 11.12
C VAL A 79 0.19 -10.48 10.12
N MET A 80 -0.77 -10.50 9.19
CA MET A 80 -0.85 -11.55 8.18
C MET A 80 0.38 -11.57 7.28
N ALA A 81 0.81 -10.40 6.81
CA ALA A 81 1.98 -10.30 5.95
C ALA A 81 3.28 -10.68 6.69
N LEU A 82 3.42 -10.34 7.98
CA LEU A 82 4.56 -10.75 8.80
C LEU A 82 4.63 -12.27 9.00
N ASN A 83 3.50 -12.96 9.07
CA ASN A 83 3.46 -14.41 9.26
C ASN A 83 4.04 -15.17 8.06
N ILE A 84 3.92 -14.64 6.84
CA ILE A 84 4.42 -15.29 5.62
C ILE A 84 5.78 -14.74 5.13
N LEU A 85 6.28 -13.70 5.80
CA LEU A 85 7.54 -13.06 5.45
C LEU A 85 8.72 -14.07 5.44
N PRO A 86 8.86 -15.02 6.39
CA PRO A 86 9.95 -16.01 6.35
C PRO A 86 9.96 -16.86 5.08
N GLU A 87 8.79 -17.35 4.64
CA GLU A 87 8.61 -18.18 3.45
C GLU A 87 8.96 -17.40 2.18
N LEU A 88 8.52 -16.14 2.09
CA LEU A 88 8.86 -15.26 0.97
C LEU A 88 10.36 -14.93 0.92
N LEU A 89 11.00 -14.68 2.08
CA LEU A 89 12.44 -14.47 2.14
C LEU A 89 13.22 -15.74 1.71
N GLN A 90 12.75 -16.92 2.12
CA GLN A 90 13.32 -18.21 1.69
C GLN A 90 13.25 -18.34 0.16
N LEU A 91 12.09 -18.05 -0.43
CA LEU A 91 11.90 -18.11 -1.88
C LEU A 91 12.88 -17.21 -2.64
N VAL A 92 13.11 -15.99 -2.15
CA VAL A 92 14.16 -15.11 -2.70
C VAL A 92 15.53 -15.72 -2.51
N ASP A 93 15.86 -16.22 -1.32
CA ASP A 93 17.21 -16.72 -1.04
C ASP A 93 17.56 -18.02 -1.79
N GLU A 94 16.57 -18.82 -2.19
CA GLU A 94 16.69 -20.00 -3.08
C GLU A 94 17.02 -19.65 -4.55
N ALA A 95 16.78 -18.40 -4.96
CA ALA A 95 17.09 -17.97 -6.32
C ALA A 95 18.61 -18.01 -6.60
N LYS A 96 18.96 -18.40 -7.84
CA LYS A 96 20.32 -18.84 -8.21
C LYS A 96 21.39 -17.75 -8.11
N ASP A 97 21.04 -16.53 -8.48
CA ASP A 97 21.96 -15.41 -8.59
C ASP A 97 21.30 -14.09 -8.19
N SER A 98 22.10 -13.04 -8.04
CA SER A 98 21.63 -11.73 -7.59
C SER A 98 20.54 -11.12 -8.48
N ARG A 99 20.55 -11.40 -9.79
CA ARG A 99 19.54 -10.89 -10.72
C ARG A 99 18.22 -11.60 -10.51
N SER A 100 18.23 -12.93 -10.39
CA SER A 100 17.03 -13.69 -10.05
C SER A 100 16.49 -13.30 -8.66
N LYS A 101 17.35 -13.09 -7.66
CA LYS A 101 16.94 -12.62 -6.33
C LYS A 101 16.21 -11.28 -6.38
N PHE A 102 16.80 -10.31 -7.07
CA PHE A 102 16.20 -8.99 -7.24
C PHE A 102 14.86 -9.08 -7.98
N ARG A 103 14.78 -9.90 -9.04
CA ARG A 103 13.54 -10.10 -9.78
C ARG A 103 12.45 -10.71 -8.91
N THR A 104 12.74 -11.80 -8.20
CA THR A 104 11.79 -12.43 -7.28
C THR A 104 11.31 -11.45 -6.20
N ALA A 105 12.21 -10.69 -5.58
CA ALA A 105 11.84 -9.67 -4.60
C ALA A 105 10.95 -8.57 -5.20
N THR A 106 11.23 -8.15 -6.44
CA THR A 106 10.41 -7.15 -7.16
C THR A 106 9.02 -7.69 -7.48
N LEU A 107 8.92 -8.94 -7.91
CA LEU A 107 7.65 -9.60 -8.17
C LEU A 107 6.83 -9.77 -6.89
N ILE A 108 7.46 -10.09 -5.76
CA ILE A 108 6.77 -10.16 -4.46
C ILE A 108 6.19 -8.81 -4.06
N ALA A 109 6.99 -7.73 -4.17
CA ALA A 109 6.49 -6.38 -3.90
C ALA A 109 5.34 -5.99 -4.85
N ALA A 110 5.45 -6.28 -6.15
CA ALA A 110 4.39 -6.02 -7.11
C ALA A 110 3.12 -6.86 -6.87
N ALA A 111 3.28 -8.10 -6.42
CA ALA A 111 2.20 -9.01 -6.10
C ALA A 111 1.47 -8.64 -4.80
N ALA A 112 2.06 -7.81 -3.93
CA ALA A 112 1.50 -7.48 -2.63
C ALA A 112 0.07 -6.93 -2.68
N ASN A 113 -0.24 -6.15 -3.71
CA ASN A 113 -1.58 -5.61 -3.95
C ASN A 113 -2.57 -6.64 -4.55
N ALA A 114 -2.06 -7.74 -5.11
CA ALA A 114 -2.86 -8.83 -5.66
C ALA A 114 -3.06 -9.99 -4.67
N ILE A 115 -2.18 -10.11 -3.67
CA ILE A 115 -2.31 -11.09 -2.59
C ILE A 115 -3.39 -10.57 -1.63
N GLU A 116 -4.64 -10.96 -1.89
CA GLU A 116 -5.72 -10.80 -0.92
C GLU A 116 -5.42 -11.69 0.30
N PHE A 117 -4.82 -11.12 1.34
CA PHE A 117 -4.69 -11.75 2.64
C PHE A 117 -6.09 -11.83 3.27
N ASP A 118 -6.87 -12.84 2.88
CA ASP A 118 -8.19 -13.03 3.45
C ASP A 118 -8.07 -13.49 4.92
N VAL A 119 -8.97 -12.96 5.75
CA VAL A 119 -9.03 -13.14 7.22
C VAL A 119 -9.39 -14.58 7.61
N THR A 120 -9.48 -15.50 6.65
CA THR A 120 -9.80 -16.91 6.85
C THR A 120 -8.64 -17.74 7.42
N GLY A 121 -7.45 -17.14 7.58
CA GLY A 121 -6.30 -17.81 8.17
C GLY A 121 -5.75 -18.92 7.28
N GLN A 122 -5.74 -18.70 5.96
CA GLN A 122 -5.07 -19.60 5.03
C GLN A 122 -3.56 -19.54 5.24
N ASP A 123 -2.98 -20.66 5.64
CA ASP A 123 -1.54 -20.90 5.53
C ASP A 123 -1.21 -21.00 4.02
N PHE A 124 -0.46 -20.03 3.50
CA PHE A 124 0.06 -20.13 2.13
C PHE A 124 1.21 -21.12 2.09
N SER A 125 1.08 -22.17 1.28
CA SER A 125 2.22 -23.02 0.96
C SER A 125 3.21 -22.29 0.04
N LEU A 126 4.50 -22.67 0.10
CA LEU A 126 5.52 -22.14 -0.81
C LEU A 126 5.17 -22.35 -2.29
N ASP A 127 4.46 -23.43 -2.62
CA ASP A 127 4.06 -23.71 -4.00
C ASP A 127 2.92 -22.79 -4.45
N GLU A 128 1.96 -22.45 -3.57
CA GLU A 128 0.93 -21.44 -3.86
C GLU A 128 1.54 -20.04 -4.04
N LEU A 129 2.52 -19.67 -3.21
CA LEU A 129 3.25 -18.41 -3.38
C LEU A 129 4.00 -18.36 -4.71
N ARG A 130 4.59 -19.48 -5.15
CA ARG A 130 5.20 -19.59 -6.49
C ARG A 130 4.18 -19.40 -7.60
N ASP A 131 3.04 -20.07 -7.51
CA ASP A 131 1.98 -19.96 -8.51
C ASP A 131 1.46 -18.51 -8.62
N ILE A 132 1.31 -17.81 -7.49
CA ILE A 132 0.94 -16.38 -7.48
C ILE A 132 2.01 -15.54 -8.21
N LEU A 133 3.29 -15.76 -7.91
CA LEU A 133 4.38 -15.00 -8.53
C LEU A 133 4.52 -15.30 -10.02
N ASP A 134 4.33 -16.55 -10.44
CA ASP A 134 4.34 -16.93 -11.85
C ASP A 134 3.19 -16.25 -12.62
N ASN A 135 2.01 -16.14 -12.01
CA ASN A 135 0.88 -15.41 -12.60
C ASN A 135 1.17 -13.91 -12.70
N VAL A 136 1.69 -13.29 -11.63
CA VAL A 136 2.06 -11.86 -11.61
C VAL A 136 3.12 -11.58 -12.69
N GLU A 137 4.12 -12.45 -12.82
CA GLU A 137 5.16 -12.33 -13.83
C GLU A 137 4.60 -12.44 -15.25
N ALA A 138 3.68 -13.39 -15.49
CA ALA A 138 3.03 -13.56 -16.79
C ALA A 138 2.15 -12.36 -17.18
N ASP A 139 1.55 -11.68 -16.19
CA ASP A 139 0.64 -10.55 -16.39
C ASP A 139 1.35 -9.18 -16.46
N LEU A 140 2.69 -9.14 -16.34
CA LEU A 140 3.46 -7.90 -16.51
C LEU A 140 3.32 -7.35 -17.94
N ALA A 141 2.46 -6.34 -18.09
CA ALA A 141 2.32 -5.62 -19.37
C ALA A 141 3.60 -4.84 -19.73
N ILE A 142 4.35 -4.38 -18.73
CA ILE A 142 5.64 -3.69 -18.87
C ILE A 142 6.60 -4.30 -17.87
N ASP A 143 7.63 -4.98 -18.37
CA ASP A 143 8.70 -5.55 -17.55
C ASP A 143 9.97 -4.72 -17.72
N GLN A 144 10.36 -4.00 -16.66
CA GLN A 144 11.56 -3.18 -16.58
C GLN A 144 12.40 -3.52 -15.34
N VAL A 145 12.28 -4.75 -14.85
CA VAL A 145 12.93 -5.16 -13.60
C VAL A 145 14.46 -5.12 -13.72
N ASP A 146 15.00 -5.50 -14.89
CA ASP A 146 16.45 -5.43 -15.16
C ASP A 146 16.96 -3.98 -15.21
N GLU A 147 16.18 -3.07 -15.79
CA GLU A 147 16.48 -1.64 -15.80
C GLU A 147 16.43 -1.05 -14.39
N LEU A 148 15.42 -1.41 -13.60
CA LEU A 148 15.31 -1.02 -12.20
C LEU A 148 16.53 -1.47 -11.40
N GLN A 149 16.95 -2.73 -11.54
CA GLN A 149 18.14 -3.25 -10.86
C GLN A 149 19.39 -2.42 -11.20
N LYS A 150 19.63 -2.17 -12.50
CA LYS A 150 20.78 -1.35 -12.95
C LYS A 150 20.70 0.09 -12.45
N LEU A 151 19.51 0.67 -12.38
CA LEU A 151 19.33 2.01 -11.81
C LEU A 151 19.71 2.03 -10.33
N CYS A 152 19.29 1.02 -9.56
CA CYS A 152 19.64 0.88 -8.15
C CYS A 152 21.16 0.66 -7.93
N GLU A 153 21.82 -0.16 -8.74
CA GLU A 153 23.27 -0.39 -8.67
C GLU A 153 24.11 0.88 -8.84
N ASN A 154 23.60 1.84 -9.64
CA ASN A 154 24.29 3.10 -9.92
C ASN A 154 23.82 4.25 -9.02
N ALA A 155 22.81 4.02 -8.18
CA ALA A 155 22.28 5.01 -7.26
C ALA A 155 23.16 5.16 -6.03
N LYS A 156 23.17 6.37 -5.45
CA LYS A 156 23.74 6.60 -4.11
C LYS A 156 22.68 6.44 -3.02
N GLU A 157 21.45 6.83 -3.37
CA GLU A 157 20.30 6.84 -2.49
C GLU A 157 19.06 6.47 -3.31
N VAL A 158 18.18 5.67 -2.72
CA VAL A 158 16.90 5.26 -3.27
C VAL A 158 15.81 5.67 -2.28
N LEU A 159 14.82 6.41 -2.77
CA LEU A 159 13.61 6.72 -2.01
C LEU A 159 12.55 5.67 -2.36
N PHE A 160 12.11 4.92 -1.36
CA PHE A 160 11.08 3.90 -1.51
C PHE A 160 9.76 4.41 -0.94
N LEU A 161 8.78 4.67 -1.80
CA LEU A 161 7.47 5.19 -1.40
C LEU A 161 6.51 4.02 -1.18
N HIS A 162 6.10 3.79 0.07
CA HIS A 162 5.10 2.78 0.39
C HIS A 162 3.68 3.26 0.07
N ASP A 163 2.81 2.29 -0.22
CA ASP A 163 1.38 2.52 -0.40
C ASP A 163 0.60 2.00 0.82
N ASN A 164 0.33 0.70 0.92
CA ASN A 164 -0.59 0.13 1.92
C ASN A 164 0.10 -0.52 3.13
N ALA A 165 -0.62 -0.59 4.25
CA ALA A 165 -0.31 -1.54 5.33
C ALA A 165 -0.48 -2.98 4.84
N GLY A 166 0.26 -3.93 5.41
CA GLY A 166 0.45 -5.27 4.87
C GLY A 166 1.47 -5.29 3.73
N GLU A 167 1.25 -4.51 2.66
CA GLU A 167 2.19 -4.37 1.54
C GLU A 167 3.58 -3.90 1.99
N VAL A 168 3.62 -2.97 2.96
CA VAL A 168 4.86 -2.49 3.57
C VAL A 168 5.80 -3.63 4.01
N VAL A 169 5.26 -4.77 4.45
CA VAL A 169 6.04 -5.94 4.87
C VAL A 169 6.70 -6.63 3.67
N LEU A 170 5.97 -6.75 2.56
CA LEU A 170 6.46 -7.40 1.34
C LEU A 170 7.49 -6.49 0.66
N ASP A 171 7.29 -5.17 0.71
CA ASP A 171 8.26 -4.18 0.23
C ASP A 171 9.62 -4.29 0.95
N MET A 172 9.64 -4.69 2.23
CA MET A 172 10.90 -4.88 2.98
C MET A 172 11.83 -5.87 2.27
N ILE A 173 11.28 -6.86 1.57
CA ILE A 173 12.03 -7.86 0.81
C ILE A 173 12.75 -7.20 -0.36
N LEU A 174 12.08 -6.32 -1.11
CA LEU A 174 12.70 -5.57 -2.19
C LEU A 174 13.71 -4.55 -1.66
N ILE A 175 13.40 -3.85 -0.57
CA ILE A 175 14.33 -2.95 0.11
C ILE A 175 15.62 -3.68 0.51
N ARG A 176 15.51 -4.91 1.05
CA ARG A 176 16.65 -5.78 1.37
C ARG A 176 17.54 -6.02 0.16
N GLU A 177 16.96 -6.38 -0.99
CA GLU A 177 17.73 -6.62 -2.21
C GLU A 177 18.30 -5.33 -2.82
N ILE A 178 17.58 -4.20 -2.75
CA ILE A 178 18.11 -2.89 -3.17
C ILE A 178 19.35 -2.54 -2.36
N LYS A 179 19.32 -2.67 -1.03
CA LYS A 179 20.47 -2.37 -0.17
C LYS A 179 21.69 -3.26 -0.45
N ARG A 180 21.48 -4.52 -0.85
CA ARG A 180 22.57 -5.42 -1.25
C ARG A 180 23.31 -4.90 -2.50
N LEU A 181 22.68 -4.04 -3.31
CA LEU A 181 23.32 -3.39 -4.47
C LEU A 181 24.20 -2.19 -4.08
N GLY A 182 24.10 -1.69 -2.84
CA GLY A 182 24.94 -0.63 -2.29
C GLY A 182 24.32 0.75 -2.00
N PRO A 183 23.16 1.19 -2.55
CA PRO A 183 22.61 2.50 -2.22
C PRO A 183 22.07 2.55 -0.78
N LYS A 184 22.04 3.75 -0.20
CA LYS A 184 21.21 4.04 0.98
C LYS A 184 19.74 3.95 0.57
N VAL A 185 18.89 3.34 1.38
CA VAL A 185 17.44 3.31 1.15
C VAL A 185 16.71 4.11 2.22
N ILE A 186 15.90 5.08 1.78
CA ILE A 186 14.99 5.84 2.62
C ILE A 186 13.57 5.34 2.32
N ALA A 187 12.92 4.74 3.31
CA ALA A 187 11.52 4.36 3.22
C ALA A 187 10.61 5.53 3.58
N VAL A 188 9.53 5.71 2.83
CA VAL A 188 8.57 6.80 3.02
C VAL A 188 7.18 6.24 3.17
N VAL A 189 6.56 6.57 4.29
CA VAL A 189 5.15 6.26 4.62
C VAL A 189 4.31 7.55 4.62
N LYS A 190 2.99 7.46 4.78
CA LYS A 190 2.14 8.65 4.85
C LYS A 190 2.31 9.38 6.18
N GLY A 191 2.21 10.72 6.13
CA GLY A 191 2.28 11.60 7.31
C GLY A 191 1.06 11.54 8.24
N GLY A 192 0.07 10.70 7.94
CA GLY A 192 -1.06 10.43 8.81
C GLY A 192 -2.05 9.45 8.18
N PRO A 193 -3.07 9.01 8.94
CA PRO A 193 -4.05 8.06 8.44
C PRO A 193 -4.81 8.59 7.23
N VAL A 194 -4.79 7.81 6.15
CA VAL A 194 -5.60 8.01 4.95
C VAL A 194 -5.83 6.64 4.34
N LEU A 195 -7.09 6.22 4.23
CA LEU A 195 -7.43 4.86 3.81
C LEU A 195 -6.63 3.80 4.59
N ASN A 196 -6.22 2.74 3.91
CA ASN A 196 -5.35 1.68 4.43
C ASN A 196 -3.86 1.96 4.17
N ASP A 197 -3.50 3.19 3.78
CA ASP A 197 -2.11 3.54 3.49
C ASP A 197 -1.23 3.40 4.75
N ALA A 198 0.01 2.93 4.55
CA ALA A 198 0.99 2.77 5.62
C ALA A 198 1.40 4.13 6.18
N THR A 199 1.51 4.21 7.50
CA THR A 199 1.95 5.37 8.28
C THR A 199 3.15 5.00 9.15
N MET A 200 3.68 5.96 9.92
CA MET A 200 4.78 5.66 10.85
C MET A 200 4.41 4.60 11.89
N VAL A 201 3.13 4.52 12.29
CA VAL A 201 2.64 3.47 13.19
C VAL A 201 2.84 2.09 12.55
N ASP A 202 2.46 1.95 11.28
CA ASP A 202 2.58 0.70 10.54
C ASP A 202 4.05 0.34 10.30
N ALA A 203 4.90 1.33 10.01
CA ALA A 203 6.35 1.15 9.86
C ALA A 203 7.01 0.64 11.15
N ASP A 204 6.61 1.17 12.30
CA ASP A 204 7.09 0.73 13.62
C ASP A 204 6.61 -0.69 13.93
N GLU A 205 5.34 -1.00 13.65
CA GLU A 205 4.75 -2.33 13.87
C GLU A 205 5.49 -3.44 13.11
N VAL A 206 5.91 -3.17 11.87
CA VAL A 206 6.60 -4.16 11.01
C VAL A 206 8.12 -4.10 11.13
N SER A 207 8.65 -3.24 12.00
CA SER A 207 10.10 -3.03 12.16
C SER A 207 10.81 -2.63 10.87
N LEU A 208 10.19 -1.76 10.07
CA LEU A 208 10.71 -1.30 8.77
C LEU A 208 12.12 -0.69 8.86
N ALA A 209 12.45 -0.09 9.99
CA ALA A 209 13.77 0.48 10.28
C ALA A 209 14.90 -0.55 10.33
N GLU A 210 14.60 -1.86 10.44
CA GLU A 210 15.61 -2.92 10.31
C GLU A 210 16.01 -3.16 8.85
N TYR A 211 15.14 -2.79 7.91
CA TYR A 211 15.35 -2.98 6.48
C TYR A 211 15.86 -1.70 5.81
N ALA A 212 15.25 -0.54 6.05
CA ALA A 212 15.71 0.73 5.48
C ALA A 212 16.83 1.38 6.30
N ASP A 213 17.57 2.34 5.71
CA ASP A 213 18.56 3.14 6.46
C ASP A 213 17.91 4.32 7.19
N GLU A 214 16.73 4.75 6.73
CA GLU A 214 15.93 5.82 7.30
C GLU A 214 14.46 5.60 6.96
N VAL A 215 13.56 5.93 7.89
CA VAL A 215 12.12 5.92 7.68
C VAL A 215 11.60 7.34 7.93
N ILE A 216 10.95 7.92 6.92
CA ILE A 216 10.34 9.25 7.00
C ILE A 216 8.88 9.18 6.58
N ASP A 217 8.16 10.28 6.77
CA ASP A 217 6.80 10.42 6.28
C ASP A 217 6.64 11.57 5.27
N THR A 218 5.55 11.55 4.51
CA THR A 218 5.22 12.58 3.51
C THR A 218 4.82 13.94 4.11
N GLY A 219 4.68 14.05 5.43
CA GLY A 219 4.23 15.25 6.13
C GLY A 219 2.72 15.51 6.07
N ALA A 220 1.95 14.67 5.36
CA ALA A 220 0.50 14.82 5.24
C ALA A 220 -0.25 13.48 5.08
N PRO A 221 -1.49 13.36 5.57
CA PRO A 221 -2.39 12.25 5.26
C PRO A 221 -2.99 12.46 3.86
N ALA A 222 -2.25 12.06 2.83
CA ALA A 222 -2.64 12.25 1.44
C ALA A 222 -2.43 10.98 0.61
N ILE A 223 -3.40 10.67 -0.25
CA ILE A 223 -3.30 9.57 -1.22
C ILE A 223 -2.24 9.92 -2.26
N GLY A 224 -1.26 9.02 -2.44
CA GLY A 224 -0.12 9.23 -3.34
C GLY A 224 0.90 10.21 -2.76
N VAL A 225 1.47 11.06 -3.63
CA VAL A 225 2.38 12.15 -3.26
C VAL A 225 1.86 13.42 -3.94
N ASN A 226 1.60 14.46 -3.14
CA ASN A 226 1.01 15.73 -3.58
C ASN A 226 2.05 16.84 -3.69
#